data_AF-I4AMU7-F1
#
_entry.id   AF-I4AMU7-F1
#
_cell.length_a   1.000
_cell.length_b   1.000
_cell.length_c   1.000
_cell.angle_alpha   90.00
_cell.angle_beta   90.00
_cell.angle_gamma   90.00
#
_symmetry.space_group_name_H-M   'P 1'
#
loop_
_entity.id
_entity.type
_entity.pdbx_description
1 polymer ?
#
loop_
_entity_poly.entity_id
_entity_poly.type
_entity_poly.pdbx_seq_one_letter_code
_entity_poly.pdbx_strand_id
1 'polypeptide(L)'
;MISSKTAPQILEEKQNVYIQKIRTEIEPLRQQLLTHEVYKNISSIEDLKIFLQHHVFAVWDFMSLLKSLQNELTCVQVPWIPKGNPLTRRLINEIVLGEETDEDQEGNAKSHFELYMEAMQDCDADYSKITYLIQLLKEWKSVRTALSQIDIATSIKEFVSFSFDVIETKKAHKIAVVFTFGREDLIPDMFTSILRDMKNSSKTPEEDEKSIEKLVYYFERHIELDGDHHSHMSIQMIKELCGDDETKWNDAIEISKIALQKRIELWDGILLEIKNNS
;
A
#
# COMPACT_ATOMS: atom_id res chain seq x y z
N MET A 1 33.76 17.74 29.15
CA MET A 1 32.61 17.10 29.80
C MET A 1 31.84 16.36 28.72
N ILE A 2 31.86 15.03 28.73
CA ILE A 2 31.02 14.24 27.83
C ILE A 2 29.62 14.27 28.46
N SER A 3 28.67 14.97 27.84
CA SER A 3 27.29 14.98 28.31
C SER A 3 26.75 13.54 28.29
N SER A 4 26.37 13.01 29.46
CA SER A 4 25.77 11.67 29.55
C SER A 4 24.37 11.71 28.92
N LYS A 5 24.10 10.80 27.98
CA LYS A 5 22.80 10.70 27.31
C LYS A 5 21.67 10.42 28.32
N THR A 6 20.51 11.02 28.09
CA THR A 6 19.31 10.77 28.90
C THR A 6 18.65 9.44 28.50
N ALA A 7 17.84 8.85 29.37
CA ALA A 7 17.14 7.59 29.05
C ALA A 7 16.27 7.67 27.77
N PRO A 8 15.53 8.77 27.49
CA PRO A 8 14.84 8.94 26.21
C PRO A 8 15.77 8.94 25.00
N GLN A 9 16.96 9.57 25.11
CA GLN A 9 17.95 9.57 24.03
C GLN A 9 18.52 8.19 23.77
N ILE A 10 18.74 7.39 24.82
CA ILE A 10 19.22 6.01 24.69
C ILE A 10 18.16 5.13 24.01
N LEU A 11 16.89 5.29 24.39
CA LEU A 11 15.78 4.56 23.75
C LEU A 11 15.68 4.93 22.27
N GLU A 12 15.68 6.22 21.95
CA GLU A 12 15.60 6.69 20.56
C GLU A 12 16.75 6.15 19.70
N GLU A 13 17.97 6.10 20.23
CA GLU A 13 19.12 5.48 19.56
C GLU A 13 18.92 3.99 19.31
N LYS A 14 18.45 3.24 20.32
CA LYS A 14 18.15 1.80 20.16
C LYS A 14 17.07 1.59 19.09
N GLN A 15 16.02 2.39 19.10
CA GLN A 15 14.94 2.33 18.11
C GLN A 15 15.45 2.67 16.70
N ASN A 16 16.33 3.67 16.56
CA ASN A 16 16.97 4.00 15.29
C ASN A 16 17.80 2.85 14.73
N VAL A 17 18.50 2.10 15.59
CA VAL A 17 19.23 0.89 15.18
C VAL A 17 18.28 -0.16 14.60
N TYR A 18 17.11 -0.38 15.20
CA TYR A 18 16.12 -1.31 14.65
C TYR A 18 15.52 -0.84 13.33
N ILE A 19 15.20 0.45 13.20
CA ILE A 19 14.72 1.01 11.93
C ILE A 19 15.77 0.82 10.83
N GLN A 20 17.04 1.10 11.12
CA GLN A 20 18.12 0.88 10.16
C GLN A 20 18.28 -0.59 9.80
N LYS A 21 18.10 -1.49 10.78
CA LYS A 21 18.12 -2.93 10.54
C LYS A 21 16.98 -3.38 9.62
N ILE A 22 15.74 -2.92 9.87
CA ILE A 22 14.60 -3.21 8.99
C ILE A 22 14.91 -2.74 7.57
N ARG A 23 15.29 -1.47 7.39
CA ARG A 23 15.65 -0.90 6.08
C ARG A 23 16.71 -1.73 5.36
N THR A 24 17.78 -2.10 6.08
CA THR A 24 18.87 -2.91 5.52
C THR A 24 18.39 -4.30 5.07
N GLU A 25 17.55 -4.97 5.87
CA GLU A 25 17.07 -6.31 5.56
C GLU A 25 16.04 -6.34 4.43
N ILE A 26 15.24 -5.28 4.28
CA ILE A 26 14.21 -5.20 3.22
C ILE A 26 14.75 -4.63 1.90
N GLU A 27 15.89 -3.93 1.92
CA GLU A 27 16.45 -3.24 0.75
C GLU A 27 16.60 -4.13 -0.50
N PRO A 28 17.07 -5.40 -0.41
CA PRO A 28 17.15 -6.26 -1.59
C PRO A 28 15.78 -6.51 -2.25
N LEU A 29 14.75 -6.74 -1.43
CA LEU A 29 13.37 -6.96 -1.92
C LEU A 29 12.78 -5.67 -2.49
N ARG A 30 13.09 -4.53 -1.86
CA ARG A 30 12.70 -3.21 -2.34
C ARG A 30 13.28 -2.93 -3.72
N GLN A 31 14.58 -3.18 -3.92
CA GLN A 31 15.23 -3.00 -5.23
C GLN A 31 14.67 -3.95 -6.30
N GLN A 32 14.34 -5.19 -5.93
CA GLN A 32 13.66 -6.12 -6.84
C GLN A 32 12.31 -5.56 -7.31
N LEU A 33 11.53 -4.95 -6.42
CA LEU A 33 10.26 -4.31 -6.79
C LEU A 33 10.44 -3.07 -7.66
N LEU A 34 11.42 -2.22 -7.37
CA LEU A 34 11.66 -1.00 -8.16
C LEU A 34 12.24 -1.28 -9.56
N THR A 35 12.88 -2.43 -9.73
CA THR A 35 13.47 -2.85 -11.02
C THR A 35 12.73 -4.02 -11.66
N HIS A 36 11.51 -4.31 -11.18
CA HIS A 36 10.74 -5.47 -11.61
C HIS A 36 10.49 -5.49 -13.11
N GLU A 37 10.57 -6.67 -13.73
CA GLU A 37 10.43 -6.80 -15.20
C GLU A 37 9.07 -6.38 -15.74
N VAL A 38 8.02 -6.41 -14.90
CA VAL A 38 6.65 -6.03 -15.29
C VAL A 38 6.59 -4.66 -15.95
N TYR A 39 7.34 -3.67 -15.46
CA TYR A 39 7.29 -2.30 -15.98
C TYR A 39 7.75 -2.21 -17.44
N LYS A 40 8.65 -3.10 -17.85
CA LYS A 40 9.16 -3.17 -19.24
C LYS A 40 8.28 -4.04 -20.14
N ASN A 41 7.41 -4.86 -19.56
CA ASN A 41 6.51 -5.76 -20.30
C ASN A 41 5.10 -5.18 -20.45
N ILE A 42 4.75 -4.11 -19.73
CA ILE A 42 3.55 -3.32 -20.03
C ILE A 42 3.86 -2.51 -21.29
N SER A 43 3.45 -3.03 -22.45
CA SER A 43 3.82 -2.48 -23.76
C SER A 43 2.64 -2.07 -24.64
N SER A 44 1.43 -2.36 -24.17
CA SER A 44 0.14 -2.09 -24.81
C SER A 44 -0.93 -1.73 -23.77
N ILE A 45 -2.07 -1.20 -24.23
CA ILE A 45 -3.22 -0.95 -23.37
C ILE A 45 -3.78 -2.26 -22.80
N GLU A 46 -3.70 -3.37 -23.54
CA GLU A 46 -4.08 -4.70 -23.06
C GLU A 46 -3.22 -5.17 -21.88
N ASP A 47 -1.90 -4.98 -21.97
CA ASP A 47 -0.98 -5.30 -20.86
C ASP A 47 -1.28 -4.43 -19.63
N LEU A 48 -1.59 -3.14 -19.86
CA LEU A 48 -1.97 -2.21 -18.80
C LEU A 48 -3.27 -2.64 -18.14
N LYS A 49 -4.29 -3.05 -18.90
CA LYS A 49 -5.55 -3.58 -18.37
C LYS A 49 -5.29 -4.76 -17.42
N ILE A 50 -4.38 -5.68 -17.77
CA ILE A 50 -3.99 -6.80 -16.89
C ILE A 50 -3.37 -6.29 -15.59
N PHE A 51 -2.42 -5.35 -15.68
CA PHE A 51 -1.83 -4.73 -14.48
C PHE A 51 -2.91 -4.13 -13.56
N LEU A 52 -3.84 -3.35 -14.12
CA LEU A 52 -4.91 -2.71 -13.35
C LEU A 52 -5.84 -3.73 -12.68
N GLN A 53 -6.22 -4.79 -13.40
CA GLN A 53 -7.10 -5.86 -12.91
C GLN A 53 -6.53 -6.61 -11.70
N HIS A 54 -5.20 -6.72 -11.59
CA HIS A 54 -4.54 -7.32 -10.43
C HIS A 54 -4.33 -6.29 -9.32
N HIS A 55 -3.82 -5.11 -9.67
CA HIS A 55 -3.40 -4.11 -8.72
C HIS A 55 -4.57 -3.50 -7.94
N VAL A 56 -5.77 -3.44 -8.53
CA VAL A 56 -6.98 -2.91 -7.85
C VAL A 56 -7.28 -3.58 -6.51
N PHE A 57 -6.94 -4.86 -6.34
CA PHE A 57 -7.11 -5.57 -5.06
C PHE A 57 -6.16 -5.06 -3.98
N ALA A 58 -4.95 -4.65 -4.36
CA ALA A 58 -3.98 -4.04 -3.47
C ALA A 58 -4.33 -2.57 -3.15
N VAL A 59 -4.98 -1.86 -4.07
CA VAL A 59 -5.54 -0.53 -3.80
C VAL A 59 -6.67 -0.64 -2.76
N TRP A 60 -7.55 -1.63 -2.92
CA TRP A 60 -8.64 -1.87 -1.98
C TRP A 60 -8.16 -2.33 -0.59
N ASP A 61 -7.24 -3.30 -0.52
CA ASP A 61 -6.80 -3.86 0.77
C ASP A 61 -5.95 -2.87 1.61
N PHE A 62 -5.30 -1.91 0.96
CA PHE A 62 -4.59 -0.81 1.60
C PHE A 62 -5.50 -0.05 2.58
N MET A 63 -6.72 0.28 2.14
CA MET A 63 -7.71 0.93 3.00
C MET A 63 -8.05 0.09 4.23
N SER A 64 -8.02 -1.24 4.13
CA SER A 64 -8.27 -2.12 5.28
C SER A 64 -7.14 -2.06 6.31
N LEU A 65 -5.88 -1.97 5.87
CA LEU A 65 -4.73 -1.73 6.77
C LEU A 65 -4.86 -0.36 7.45
N LEU A 66 -5.16 0.69 6.68
CA LEU A 66 -5.33 2.05 7.19
C LEU A 66 -6.48 2.13 8.21
N LYS A 67 -7.64 1.53 7.92
CA LYS A 67 -8.77 1.48 8.85
C LYS A 67 -8.45 0.67 10.09
N SER A 68 -7.69 -0.41 9.98
CA SER A 68 -7.22 -1.15 11.15
C SER A 68 -6.32 -0.27 12.03
N LEU A 69 -5.41 0.52 11.45
CA LEU A 69 -4.60 1.47 12.19
C LEU A 69 -5.44 2.60 12.80
N GLN A 70 -6.45 3.12 12.09
CA GLN A 70 -7.37 4.13 12.62
C GLN A 70 -8.13 3.60 13.85
N ASN A 71 -8.65 2.38 13.78
CA ASN A 71 -9.29 1.72 14.91
C ASN A 71 -8.33 1.53 16.10
N GLU A 72 -7.07 1.17 15.82
CA GLU A 72 -6.08 0.90 16.86
C GLU A 72 -5.42 2.15 17.46
N LEU A 73 -5.34 3.25 16.71
CA LEU A 73 -4.52 4.41 17.08
C LEU A 73 -5.35 5.67 17.31
N THR A 74 -6.60 5.71 16.89
CA THR A 74 -7.52 6.85 17.08
C THR A 74 -8.82 6.43 17.79
N CYS A 75 -9.81 7.32 17.82
CA CYS A 75 -11.13 7.01 18.36
C CYS A 75 -12.19 7.24 17.29
N VAL A 76 -12.84 6.16 16.88
CA VAL A 76 -13.96 6.15 15.93
C VAL A 76 -15.27 5.67 16.58
N GLN A 77 -15.30 5.60 17.91
CA GLN A 77 -16.42 5.06 18.70
C GLN A 77 -17.13 6.18 19.49
N VAL A 78 -18.38 5.93 19.88
CA VAL A 78 -19.18 6.83 20.73
C VAL A 78 -19.46 6.14 22.08
N PRO A 79 -19.25 6.81 23.23
CA PRO A 79 -18.76 8.19 23.38
C PRO A 79 -17.28 8.34 22.97
N TRP A 80 -16.94 9.51 22.43
CA TRP A 80 -15.57 9.81 21.99
C TRP A 80 -14.62 10.03 23.18
N ILE A 81 -13.46 9.37 23.14
CA ILE A 81 -12.38 9.50 24.12
C ILE A 81 -11.04 9.46 23.38
N PRO A 82 -10.10 10.40 23.64
CA PRO A 82 -8.80 10.39 22.97
C PRO A 82 -8.01 9.10 23.25
N LYS A 83 -7.58 8.40 22.18
CA LYS A 83 -6.78 7.16 22.25
C LYS A 83 -5.30 7.41 21.91
N GLY A 84 -4.37 6.87 22.68
CA GLY A 84 -2.94 6.86 22.33
C GLY A 84 -2.29 8.24 22.13
N ASN A 85 -1.20 8.25 21.36
CA ASN A 85 -0.33 9.40 21.13
C ASN A 85 -0.97 10.41 20.14
N PRO A 86 -1.01 11.72 20.44
CA PRO A 86 -1.59 12.73 19.56
C PRO A 86 -0.93 12.84 18.18
N LEU A 87 0.39 12.61 18.07
CA LEU A 87 1.09 12.67 16.78
C LEU A 87 0.70 11.50 15.88
N THR A 88 0.60 10.30 16.44
CA THR A 88 0.14 9.11 15.70
C THR A 88 -1.33 9.27 15.29
N ARG A 89 -2.18 9.84 16.15
CA ARG A 89 -3.57 10.16 15.78
C ARG A 89 -3.64 11.12 14.61
N ARG A 90 -2.84 12.18 14.66
CA ARG A 90 -2.77 13.18 13.59
C ARG A 90 -2.34 12.53 12.28
N LEU A 91 -1.23 11.78 12.28
CA LEU A 91 -0.75 11.05 11.11
C LEU A 91 -1.86 10.22 10.46
N ILE A 92 -2.48 9.32 11.24
CA ILE A 92 -3.47 8.41 10.70
C ILE A 92 -4.69 9.16 10.16
N ASN A 93 -5.12 10.25 10.81
CA ASN A 93 -6.22 11.06 10.29
C ASN A 93 -5.84 11.88 9.06
N GLU A 94 -4.59 12.34 8.93
CA GLU A 94 -4.08 13.03 7.72
C GLU A 94 -4.06 12.05 6.53
N ILE A 95 -3.55 10.84 6.73
CA ILE A 95 -3.57 9.80 5.69
C ILE A 95 -5.02 9.42 5.35
N VAL A 96 -5.90 9.25 6.34
CA VAL A 96 -7.33 8.97 6.06
C VAL A 96 -7.98 10.09 5.25
N LEU A 97 -7.66 11.35 5.53
CA LEU A 97 -8.16 12.47 4.72
C LEU A 97 -7.73 12.34 3.26
N GLY A 98 -6.44 12.04 3.02
CA GLY A 98 -5.89 11.89 1.67
C GLY A 98 -6.32 10.62 0.94
N GLU A 99 -6.67 9.54 1.65
CA GLU A 99 -6.95 8.25 1.01
C GLU A 99 -8.46 7.96 0.87
N GLU A 100 -9.26 8.38 1.85
CA GLU A 100 -10.71 8.12 1.87
C GLU A 100 -11.51 9.27 1.23
N THR A 101 -10.97 10.49 1.24
CA THR A 101 -11.67 11.71 0.83
C THR A 101 -10.71 12.68 0.12
N ASP A 102 -9.89 12.16 -0.79
CA ASP A 102 -9.08 12.99 -1.68
C ASP A 102 -9.95 13.81 -2.65
N GLU A 103 -9.33 14.52 -3.56
CA GLU A 103 -9.96 15.24 -4.66
C GLU A 103 -9.67 14.56 -6.00
N ASP A 104 -10.61 14.63 -6.94
CA ASP A 104 -10.36 14.35 -8.36
C ASP A 104 -9.81 15.60 -9.09
N GLN A 105 -9.56 15.48 -10.40
CA GLN A 105 -9.06 16.59 -11.24
C GLN A 105 -10.02 17.81 -11.28
N GLU A 106 -11.29 17.63 -10.93
CA GLU A 106 -12.31 18.68 -10.90
C GLU A 106 -12.51 19.25 -9.47
N GLY A 107 -11.81 18.72 -8.47
CA GLY A 107 -11.94 19.10 -7.06
C GLY A 107 -13.11 18.44 -6.33
N ASN A 108 -13.70 17.37 -6.89
CA ASN A 108 -14.75 16.63 -6.19
C ASN A 108 -14.14 15.60 -5.24
N ALA A 109 -14.76 15.41 -4.07
CA ALA A 109 -14.29 14.44 -3.08
C ALA A 109 -14.41 12.99 -3.58
N LYS A 110 -13.31 12.23 -3.50
CA LYS A 110 -13.17 10.84 -3.94
C LYS A 110 -12.17 10.08 -3.08
N SER A 111 -12.43 8.82 -2.80
CA SER A 111 -11.38 7.93 -2.28
C SER A 111 -10.38 7.54 -3.37
N HIS A 112 -9.15 7.21 -2.99
CA HIS A 112 -8.15 6.66 -3.91
C HIS A 112 -8.63 5.37 -4.59
N PHE A 113 -9.46 4.57 -3.92
CA PHE A 113 -10.09 3.40 -4.56
C PHE A 113 -11.07 3.81 -5.67
N GLU A 114 -11.88 4.85 -5.46
CA GLU A 114 -12.79 5.36 -6.48
C GLU A 114 -12.03 5.98 -7.66
N LEU A 115 -10.98 6.76 -7.40
CA LEU A 115 -10.10 7.31 -8.44
C LEU A 115 -9.49 6.18 -9.30
N TYR A 116 -9.02 5.10 -8.65
CA TYR A 116 -8.47 3.95 -9.36
C TYR A 116 -9.53 3.21 -10.21
N MET A 117 -10.75 3.05 -9.69
CA MET A 117 -11.85 2.43 -10.42
C MET A 117 -12.27 3.26 -11.65
N GLU A 118 -12.25 4.59 -11.54
CA GLU A 118 -12.51 5.48 -12.68
C GLU A 118 -11.39 5.41 -13.72
N ALA A 119 -10.13 5.32 -13.29
CA ALA A 119 -9.01 5.08 -14.19
C ALA A 119 -9.13 3.72 -14.92
N MET A 120 -9.55 2.66 -14.21
CA MET A 120 -9.85 1.37 -14.83
C MET A 120 -10.96 1.48 -15.87
N GLN A 121 -12.02 2.23 -15.58
CA GLN A 121 -13.13 2.44 -16.51
C GLN A 121 -12.68 3.19 -17.76
N ASP A 122 -11.89 4.26 -17.62
CA ASP A 122 -11.38 5.03 -18.76
C ASP A 122 -10.42 4.21 -19.63
N CYS A 123 -9.64 3.32 -19.00
CA CYS A 123 -8.80 2.33 -19.67
C CYS A 123 -9.57 1.15 -20.27
N ASP A 124 -10.89 1.03 -20.06
CA ASP A 124 -11.70 -0.14 -20.45
C ASP A 124 -11.16 -1.47 -19.87
N ALA A 125 -10.65 -1.43 -18.64
CA ALA A 125 -10.20 -2.60 -17.88
C ALA A 125 -11.38 -3.27 -17.16
N ASP A 126 -11.42 -4.61 -17.13
CA ASP A 126 -12.48 -5.36 -16.46
C ASP A 126 -12.38 -5.23 -14.91
N TYR A 127 -13.28 -4.48 -14.31
CA TYR A 127 -13.39 -4.34 -12.85
C TYR A 127 -14.53 -5.20 -12.25
N SER A 128 -15.10 -6.15 -13.00
CA SER A 128 -16.19 -7.02 -12.52
C SER A 128 -15.77 -7.89 -11.33
N LYS A 129 -14.53 -8.39 -11.31
CA LYS A 129 -14.03 -9.27 -10.24
C LYS A 129 -13.90 -8.55 -8.90
N ILE A 130 -13.37 -7.32 -8.90
CA ILE A 130 -13.27 -6.53 -7.67
C ILE A 130 -14.65 -6.06 -7.20
N THR A 131 -15.53 -5.63 -8.10
CA THR A 131 -16.91 -5.25 -7.71
C THR A 131 -17.69 -6.43 -7.15
N TYR A 132 -17.49 -7.64 -7.69
CA TYR A 132 -18.05 -8.86 -7.13
C TYR A 132 -17.47 -9.18 -5.74
N LEU A 133 -16.16 -8.98 -5.51
CA LEU A 133 -15.57 -9.08 -4.15
C LEU A 133 -16.29 -8.14 -3.18
N ILE A 134 -16.45 -6.87 -3.54
CA ILE A 134 -17.14 -5.88 -2.69
C ILE A 134 -18.59 -6.28 -2.43
N GLN A 135 -19.30 -6.82 -3.41
CA GLN A 135 -20.65 -7.33 -3.23
C GLN A 135 -20.69 -8.48 -2.21
N LEU A 136 -19.80 -9.46 -2.34
CA LEU A 136 -19.70 -10.59 -1.39
C LEU A 136 -19.44 -10.12 0.04
N LEU A 137 -18.63 -9.07 0.22
CA LEU A 137 -18.35 -8.49 1.54
C LEU A 137 -19.55 -7.74 2.11
N LYS A 138 -20.36 -7.06 1.27
CA LYS A 138 -21.63 -6.45 1.68
C LYS A 138 -22.67 -7.49 2.14
N GLU A 139 -22.55 -8.72 1.66
CA GLU A 139 -23.34 -9.88 2.12
C GLU A 139 -22.79 -10.50 3.43
N TRP A 140 -21.89 -9.80 4.13
CA TRP A 140 -21.27 -10.22 5.40
C TRP A 140 -20.42 -11.50 5.33
N LYS A 141 -19.89 -11.84 4.15
CA LYS A 141 -18.91 -12.92 4.01
C LYS A 141 -17.56 -12.46 4.55
N SER A 142 -16.80 -13.37 5.17
CA SER A 142 -15.40 -13.09 5.50
C SER A 142 -14.57 -12.93 4.24
N VAL A 143 -13.47 -12.16 4.29
CA VAL A 143 -12.60 -11.94 3.14
C VAL A 143 -12.09 -13.26 2.55
N ARG A 144 -11.67 -14.21 3.38
CA ARG A 144 -11.24 -15.54 2.90
C ARG A 144 -12.35 -16.28 2.15
N THR A 145 -13.57 -16.24 2.68
CA THR A 145 -14.73 -16.87 2.03
C THR A 145 -15.03 -16.19 0.70
N ALA A 146 -14.99 -14.86 0.67
CA ALA A 146 -15.23 -14.09 -0.55
C ALA A 146 -14.16 -14.39 -1.62
N LEU A 147 -12.86 -14.34 -1.27
CA LEU A 147 -11.75 -14.68 -2.18
C LEU A 147 -11.84 -16.10 -2.75
N SER A 148 -12.39 -17.06 -2.00
CA SER A 148 -12.58 -18.44 -2.47
C SER A 148 -13.67 -18.58 -3.55
N GLN A 149 -14.59 -17.61 -3.65
CA GLN A 149 -15.71 -17.62 -4.59
C GLN A 149 -15.43 -16.84 -5.88
N ILE A 150 -14.25 -16.24 -6.01
CA ILE A 150 -13.86 -15.42 -7.15
C ILE A 150 -12.73 -16.11 -7.92
N ASP A 151 -12.84 -16.09 -9.24
CA ASP A 151 -11.82 -16.58 -10.16
C ASP A 151 -10.77 -15.48 -10.47
N ILE A 152 -9.80 -15.37 -9.57
CA ILE A 152 -8.65 -14.45 -9.61
C ILE A 152 -7.36 -15.22 -9.37
N ALA A 153 -6.25 -14.66 -9.82
CA ALA A 153 -4.93 -15.24 -9.67
C ALA A 153 -4.59 -15.55 -8.20
N THR A 154 -3.86 -16.65 -7.99
CA THR A 154 -3.41 -17.08 -6.66
C THR A 154 -2.59 -15.99 -5.97
N SER A 155 -1.75 -15.27 -6.72
CA SER A 155 -0.95 -14.15 -6.21
C SER A 155 -1.81 -13.05 -5.58
N ILE A 156 -2.96 -12.71 -6.18
CA ILE A 156 -3.93 -11.76 -5.63
C ILE A 156 -4.52 -12.31 -4.33
N LYS A 157 -4.98 -13.57 -4.33
CA LYS A 157 -5.58 -14.21 -3.16
C LYS A 157 -4.62 -14.23 -1.98
N GLU A 158 -3.36 -14.59 -2.23
CA GLU A 158 -2.33 -14.65 -1.20
C GLU A 158 -1.93 -13.27 -0.68
N PHE A 159 -1.81 -12.27 -1.55
CA PHE A 159 -1.50 -10.90 -1.16
C PHE A 159 -2.58 -10.32 -0.24
N VAL A 160 -3.84 -10.40 -0.66
CA VAL A 160 -4.97 -9.89 0.15
C VAL A 160 -5.11 -10.71 1.44
N SER A 161 -5.01 -12.05 1.36
CA SER A 161 -5.09 -12.89 2.56
C SER A 161 -4.02 -12.52 3.57
N PHE A 162 -2.78 -12.27 3.14
CA PHE A 162 -1.70 -11.83 4.03
C PHE A 162 -2.04 -10.50 4.74
N SER A 163 -2.57 -9.51 4.04
CA SER A 163 -2.98 -8.24 4.67
C SER A 163 -4.01 -8.49 5.78
N PHE A 164 -5.00 -9.36 5.52
CA PHE A 164 -6.01 -9.70 6.52
C PHE A 164 -5.49 -10.62 7.64
N ASP A 165 -4.54 -11.52 7.38
CA ASP A 165 -3.84 -12.29 8.43
C ASP A 165 -3.17 -11.34 9.43
N VAL A 166 -2.50 -10.30 8.92
CA VAL A 166 -1.82 -9.28 9.73
C VAL A 166 -2.83 -8.46 10.54
N ILE A 167 -3.94 -8.04 9.93
CA ILE A 167 -5.03 -7.32 10.62
C ILE A 167 -5.65 -8.20 11.72
N GLU A 168 -5.91 -9.48 11.45
CA GLU A 168 -6.48 -10.45 12.39
C GLU A 168 -5.61 -10.65 13.63
N THR A 169 -4.29 -10.41 13.56
CA THR A 169 -3.41 -10.45 14.73
C THR A 169 -3.74 -9.38 15.78
N LYS A 170 -4.41 -8.29 15.39
CA LYS A 170 -4.66 -7.09 16.22
C LYS A 170 -3.40 -6.50 16.85
N LYS A 171 -2.23 -6.78 16.28
CA LYS A 171 -0.94 -6.24 16.73
C LYS A 171 -0.62 -4.99 15.93
N ALA A 172 -0.90 -3.82 16.51
CA ALA A 172 -0.71 -2.53 15.84
C ALA A 172 0.71 -2.34 15.27
N HIS A 173 1.77 -2.80 15.97
CA HIS A 173 3.15 -2.72 15.46
C HIS A 173 3.38 -3.54 14.19
N LYS A 174 2.70 -4.68 14.02
CA LYS A 174 2.78 -5.49 12.78
C LYS A 174 2.05 -4.81 11.63
N ILE A 175 0.83 -4.35 11.89
CA ILE A 175 0.02 -3.65 10.89
C ILE A 175 0.76 -2.38 10.42
N ALA A 176 1.33 -1.63 11.36
CA ALA A 176 2.06 -0.40 11.08
C ALA A 176 3.24 -0.61 10.13
N VAL A 177 4.07 -1.64 10.33
CA VAL A 177 5.22 -1.86 9.44
C VAL A 177 4.84 -2.42 8.07
N VAL A 178 3.75 -3.22 7.98
CA VAL A 178 3.22 -3.66 6.69
C VAL A 178 2.65 -2.48 5.91
N PHE A 179 1.92 -1.59 6.60
CA PHE A 179 1.43 -0.33 6.04
C PHE A 179 2.59 0.55 5.57
N THR A 180 3.56 0.83 6.44
CA THR A 180 4.68 1.73 6.13
C THR A 180 5.63 1.16 5.07
N PHE A 181 6.32 0.06 5.36
CA PHE A 181 7.39 -0.43 4.48
C PHE A 181 6.85 -1.27 3.32
N GLY A 182 5.69 -1.90 3.49
CA GLY A 182 5.08 -2.73 2.46
C GLY A 182 4.25 -1.94 1.46
N ARG A 183 3.82 -0.72 1.79
CA ARG A 183 2.89 0.09 0.98
C ARG A 183 3.39 1.55 0.89
N GLU A 184 3.16 2.35 1.93
CA GLU A 184 3.34 3.81 1.95
C GLU A 184 4.71 4.27 1.41
N ASP A 185 5.80 3.73 1.96
CA ASP A 185 7.18 4.13 1.64
C ASP A 185 7.67 3.59 0.27
N LEU A 186 6.93 2.65 -0.32
CA LEU A 186 7.28 1.97 -1.57
C LEU A 186 6.51 2.54 -2.76
N ILE A 187 5.24 2.88 -2.57
CA ILE A 187 4.30 3.22 -3.64
C ILE A 187 4.79 4.40 -4.52
N PRO A 188 5.30 5.53 -3.97
CA PRO A 188 5.75 6.66 -4.78
C PRO A 188 6.87 6.29 -5.77
N ASP A 189 7.90 5.59 -5.30
CA ASP A 189 9.04 5.15 -6.14
C ASP A 189 8.63 4.09 -7.17
N MET A 190 7.69 3.23 -6.79
CA MET A 190 7.13 2.19 -7.65
C MET A 190 6.32 2.81 -8.79
N PHE A 191 5.43 3.78 -8.49
CA PHE A 191 4.68 4.52 -9.50
C PHE A 191 5.57 5.39 -10.39
N THR A 192 6.62 6.00 -9.83
CA THR A 192 7.66 6.69 -10.61
C THR A 192 8.30 5.74 -11.63
N SER A 193 8.58 4.50 -11.23
CA SER A 193 9.17 3.49 -12.12
C SER A 193 8.21 3.06 -13.23
N ILE A 194 6.92 2.87 -12.91
CA ILE A 194 5.87 2.57 -13.89
C ILE A 194 5.73 3.70 -14.91
N LEU A 195 5.54 4.95 -14.44
CA LEU A 195 5.38 6.12 -15.30
C LEU A 195 6.58 6.35 -16.22
N ARG A 196 7.81 6.15 -15.72
CA ARG A 196 9.03 6.26 -16.53
C ARG A 196 9.00 5.28 -17.70
N ASP A 197 8.68 4.02 -17.43
CA ASP A 197 8.75 2.97 -18.45
C ASP A 197 7.54 3.04 -19.42
N MET A 198 6.37 3.49 -18.96
CA MET A 198 5.23 3.85 -19.81
C MET A 198 5.57 5.00 -20.78
N LYS A 199 6.22 6.08 -20.30
CA LYS A 199 6.64 7.19 -21.18
C LYS A 199 7.69 6.76 -22.20
N ASN A 200 8.58 5.84 -21.84
CA ASN A 200 9.65 5.37 -22.72
C ASN A 200 9.17 4.37 -23.80
N SER A 201 8.04 3.70 -23.57
CA SER A 201 7.58 2.63 -24.45
C SER A 201 6.94 3.13 -25.76
N SER A 202 6.73 4.45 -25.92
CA SER A 202 6.47 5.20 -27.18
C SER A 202 5.54 4.54 -28.22
N LYS A 203 4.64 3.65 -27.76
CA LYS A 203 3.75 2.83 -28.60
C LYS A 203 2.27 3.03 -28.31
N THR A 204 1.90 3.78 -27.27
CA THR A 204 0.51 4.20 -27.07
C THR A 204 0.14 5.18 -28.18
N PRO A 205 -0.78 4.84 -29.09
CA PRO A 205 -1.37 5.79 -30.04
C PRO A 205 -1.96 6.99 -29.29
N GLU A 206 -2.09 8.15 -29.94
CA GLU A 206 -2.72 9.35 -29.33
C GLU A 206 -4.10 9.07 -28.73
N GLU A 207 -4.84 8.09 -29.27
CA GLU A 207 -6.15 7.67 -28.76
C GLU A 207 -6.07 6.99 -27.37
N ASP A 208 -4.94 6.33 -27.05
CA ASP A 208 -4.69 5.69 -25.76
C ASP A 208 -4.14 6.67 -24.71
N GLU A 209 -3.60 7.84 -25.10
CA GLU A 209 -3.12 8.82 -24.13
C GLU A 209 -4.25 9.40 -23.29
N LYS A 210 -5.44 9.56 -23.88
CA LYS A 210 -6.63 10.05 -23.16
C LYS A 210 -7.20 8.99 -22.21
N SER A 211 -7.13 7.71 -22.56
CA SER A 211 -7.69 6.64 -21.72
C SER A 211 -6.88 6.41 -20.44
N ILE A 212 -5.62 6.86 -20.40
CA ILE A 212 -4.74 6.74 -19.22
C ILE A 212 -4.63 8.04 -18.40
N GLU A 213 -5.29 9.13 -18.77
CA GLU A 213 -5.15 10.44 -18.10
C GLU A 213 -5.44 10.35 -16.59
N LYS A 214 -6.57 9.74 -16.21
CA LYS A 214 -6.92 9.52 -14.80
C LYS A 214 -5.97 8.58 -14.07
N LEU A 215 -5.37 7.62 -14.78
CA LEU A 215 -4.38 6.73 -14.19
C LEU A 215 -3.08 7.49 -13.89
N VAL A 216 -2.63 8.32 -14.83
CA VAL A 216 -1.47 9.19 -14.63
C VAL A 216 -1.71 10.13 -13.46
N TYR A 217 -2.89 10.76 -13.40
CA TYR A 217 -3.30 11.57 -12.26
C TYR A 217 -3.22 10.80 -10.94
N TYR A 218 -3.81 9.61 -10.86
CA TYR A 218 -3.76 8.76 -9.67
C TYR A 218 -2.31 8.46 -9.23
N PHE A 219 -1.41 8.14 -10.17
CA PHE A 219 0.01 7.89 -9.86
C PHE A 219 0.73 9.17 -9.40
N GLU A 220 0.49 10.30 -10.07
CA GLU A 220 1.10 11.58 -9.70
C GLU A 220 0.64 12.05 -8.31
N ARG A 221 -0.63 11.83 -7.94
CA ARG A 221 -1.15 12.11 -6.58
C ARG A 221 -0.34 11.42 -5.48
N HIS A 222 -0.03 10.14 -5.64
CA HIS A 222 0.76 9.38 -4.66
C HIS A 222 2.24 9.78 -4.67
N ILE A 223 2.77 10.30 -5.79
CA ILE A 223 4.15 10.80 -5.85
C ILE A 223 4.27 12.15 -5.13
N GLU A 224 3.28 13.03 -5.32
CA GLU A 224 3.30 14.40 -4.77
C GLU A 224 2.91 14.48 -3.29
N LEU A 225 1.94 13.66 -2.85
CA LEU A 225 1.43 13.73 -1.48
C LEU A 225 2.28 13.00 -0.44
N ASP A 226 2.90 11.87 -0.81
CA ASP A 226 3.35 10.88 0.19
C ASP A 226 4.86 10.85 0.41
N GLY A 227 5.64 11.64 -0.32
CA GLY A 227 7.10 11.48 -0.40
C GLY A 227 7.85 11.63 0.93
N ASP A 228 7.68 12.74 1.65
CA ASP A 228 8.58 13.09 2.78
C ASP A 228 7.88 13.21 4.15
N HIS A 229 6.68 13.80 4.21
CA HIS A 229 6.00 14.07 5.49
C HIS A 229 5.45 12.78 6.12
N HIS A 230 4.70 11.99 5.37
CA HIS A 230 4.10 10.74 5.85
C HIS A 230 5.14 9.66 6.15
N SER A 231 6.23 9.58 5.37
CA SER A 231 7.32 8.62 5.64
C SER A 231 7.98 8.86 7.00
N HIS A 232 8.38 10.10 7.33
CA HIS A 232 8.99 10.40 8.62
C HIS A 232 8.05 10.11 9.81
N MET A 233 6.78 10.52 9.69
CA MET A 233 5.78 10.29 10.73
C MET A 233 5.46 8.80 10.91
N SER A 234 5.46 8.02 9.82
CA SER A 234 5.26 6.57 9.85
C SER A 234 6.38 5.85 10.61
N ILE A 235 7.64 6.27 10.42
CA ILE A 235 8.76 5.76 11.22
C ILE A 235 8.56 6.08 12.70
N GLN A 236 8.13 7.30 13.04
CA GLN A 236 7.87 7.68 14.42
C GLN A 236 6.74 6.85 15.04
N MET A 237 5.68 6.56 14.28
CA MET A 237 4.60 5.66 14.71
C MET A 237 5.14 4.26 15.04
N ILE A 238 6.00 3.68 14.20
CA ILE A 238 6.59 2.36 14.45
C ILE A 238 7.44 2.37 15.72
N LYS A 239 8.28 3.39 15.92
CA LYS A 239 9.07 3.55 17.14
C LYS A 239 8.20 3.59 18.39
N GLU A 240 7.13 4.36 18.37
CA GLU A 240 6.16 4.45 19.48
C GLU A 240 5.53 3.08 19.78
N LEU A 241 5.08 2.37 18.74
CA LEU A 241 4.37 1.09 18.90
C LEU A 241 5.27 -0.04 19.40
N CYS A 242 6.53 -0.05 18.95
CA CYS A 242 7.51 -1.04 19.37
C CYS A 242 8.15 -0.69 20.72
N GLY A 243 8.38 0.59 21.04
CA GLY A 243 9.00 1.00 22.30
C GLY A 243 10.39 0.37 22.47
N ASP A 244 10.65 -0.18 23.66
CA ASP A 244 11.86 -0.96 24.00
C ASP A 244 11.63 -2.49 23.89
N ASP A 245 10.51 -2.92 23.30
CA ASP A 245 10.14 -4.33 23.22
C ASP A 245 10.83 -5.01 22.03
N GLU A 246 11.86 -5.80 22.32
CA GLU A 246 12.63 -6.52 21.30
C GLU A 246 11.78 -7.55 20.53
N THR A 247 10.74 -8.10 21.16
CA THR A 247 9.83 -9.04 20.48
C THR A 247 9.03 -8.31 19.40
N LYS A 248 8.55 -7.10 19.69
CA LYS A 248 7.85 -6.26 18.69
C LYS A 248 8.77 -5.86 17.55
N TRP A 249 10.02 -5.52 17.85
CA TRP A 249 11.01 -5.19 16.82
C TRP A 249 11.36 -6.39 15.93
N ASN A 250 11.50 -7.58 16.50
CA ASN A 250 11.72 -8.81 15.72
C ASN A 250 10.48 -9.16 14.87
N ASP A 251 9.28 -9.06 15.45
CA ASP A 251 8.00 -9.17 14.73
C ASP A 251 7.96 -8.20 13.53
N ALA A 252 8.40 -6.95 13.73
CA ALA A 252 8.42 -5.90 12.72
C ALA A 252 9.40 -6.21 11.56
N ILE A 253 10.60 -6.67 11.87
CA ILE A 253 11.60 -7.06 10.87
C ILE A 253 11.07 -8.20 9.98
N GLU A 254 10.58 -9.27 10.61
CA GLU A 254 10.11 -10.44 9.86
C GLU A 254 8.90 -10.13 8.98
N ILE A 255 7.90 -9.43 9.52
CA ILE A 255 6.67 -9.16 8.77
C ILE A 255 6.90 -8.14 7.63
N SER A 256 7.87 -7.22 7.77
CA SER A 256 8.24 -6.28 6.71
C SER A 256 8.82 -7.01 5.50
N LYS A 257 9.69 -8.01 5.73
CA LYS A 257 10.23 -8.87 4.66
C LYS A 257 9.12 -9.63 3.95
N ILE A 258 8.21 -10.25 4.71
CA ILE A 258 7.09 -11.01 4.14
C ILE A 258 6.17 -10.07 3.33
N ALA A 259 5.92 -8.84 3.80
CA ALA A 259 5.07 -7.89 3.08
C ALA A 259 5.61 -7.50 1.70
N LEU A 260 6.92 -7.30 1.59
CA LEU A 260 7.56 -7.05 0.29
C LEU A 260 7.60 -8.30 -0.57
N GLN A 261 7.87 -9.47 0.02
CA GLN A 261 7.85 -10.73 -0.72
C GLN A 261 6.46 -11.02 -1.32
N LYS A 262 5.38 -10.81 -0.56
CA LYS A 262 4.01 -10.92 -1.09
C LYS A 262 3.72 -9.92 -2.19
N ARG A 263 4.28 -8.71 -2.12
CA ARG A 263 4.16 -7.74 -3.22
C ARG A 263 4.93 -8.20 -4.46
N ILE A 264 6.13 -8.76 -4.32
CA ILE A 264 6.87 -9.35 -5.44
C ILE A 264 6.05 -10.45 -6.10
N GLU A 265 5.46 -11.36 -5.31
CA GLU A 265 4.62 -12.44 -5.84
C GLU A 265 3.38 -11.93 -6.58
N LEU A 266 2.79 -10.81 -6.13
CA LEU A 266 1.72 -10.12 -6.87
C LEU A 266 2.23 -9.59 -8.22
N TRP A 267 3.41 -8.97 -8.25
CA TRP A 267 4.04 -8.45 -9.46
C TRP A 267 4.45 -9.57 -10.44
N ASP A 268 4.95 -10.69 -9.93
CA ASP A 268 5.24 -11.89 -10.69
C ASP A 268 3.97 -12.45 -11.33
N GLY A 269 2.85 -12.46 -10.59
CA GLY A 269 1.54 -12.87 -11.10
C GLY A 269 1.05 -12.00 -12.25
N ILE A 270 1.23 -10.68 -12.16
CA ILE A 270 0.91 -9.75 -13.24
C ILE A 270 1.77 -10.05 -14.47
N LEU A 271 3.09 -10.16 -14.29
CA LEU A 271 4.02 -10.43 -15.37
C LEU A 271 3.71 -11.76 -16.08
N LEU A 272 3.34 -12.79 -15.32
CA LEU A 272 2.96 -14.09 -15.86
C LEU A 272 1.70 -13.98 -16.74
N GLU A 273 0.69 -13.25 -16.29
CA GLU A 273 -0.54 -13.07 -17.07
C GLU A 273 -0.32 -12.23 -18.34
N ILE A 274 0.50 -11.18 -18.26
CA ILE A 274 0.93 -10.41 -19.44
C ILE A 274 1.62 -11.33 -20.46
N LYS A 275 2.61 -12.13 -20.02
CA LYS A 275 3.37 -13.04 -20.90
C LYS A 275 2.51 -14.15 -21.51
N ASN A 276 1.43 -14.56 -20.85
CA ASN A 276 0.52 -15.60 -21.36
C ASN A 276 -0.52 -15.06 -22.36
N ASN A 277 -0.79 -13.74 -22.32
CA ASN A 277 -1.71 -13.06 -23.24
C ASN A 277 -0.98 -12.38 -24.42
N SER A 278 0.36 -12.36 -24.42
CA SER A 278 1.23 -11.85 -25.50
C SER A 278 1.36 -12.81 -26.69
#